data_AF-A0A644TTI8-F1
#
_entry.id   AF-A0A644TTI8-F1
#
_cell.length_a   1.000
_cell.length_b   1.000
_cell.length_c   1.000
_cell.angle_alpha   90.00
_cell.angle_beta   90.00
_cell.angle_gamma   90.00
#
_symmetry.space_group_name_H-M   'P 1'
#
loop_
_entity.id
_entity.type
_entity.pdbx_description
1 polymer ?
#
loop_
_entity_poly.entity_id
_entity_poly.type
_entity_poly.pdbx_seq_one_letter_code
_entity_poly.pdbx_strand_id
1 'polypeptide(L)'
;MPLPPLRYKKEKQFADLIYSTPAPAAGVTGVFAYRFEHAGCYGLIFYGGSMKRLIVLCCVSLALLLPQAALACTTFIVTKGASADGSVMVSHSDDNDLNDQSIVYVPARDWPEGAQRPVYDSAVAVKENPATNTFLVPRLSDPKRAPGYNHPDTPRTIAIGFIPQVRHTFAYIDGNYAIMNEHGLMFGECTDGAHNTCTAEPGKRIFYSSELARVALERCKTAREAIELMGALIEQYGYYGTGETLPVADKNEAWVMEMAPSPSGTGGLWVAQRVPDGQFFVAANEFRIRDITPDNPDQMYGKSLFATVDKYNMRSPKDASKPLDWLTTVSDGEYNHPYYSLRRVWRALSLAAPSLKLPAWVESGATRAYPFSVKPDKLLSLDDIKRMHRDHYEGTEFDLTKGTAAGPFGNPNRIIGPKDPSGDVSPTTKLEGAWERPMGMYYVGYTTIAQYRPDVPEPLALVCWVALAPAAESVFVPLAVAPMPAGYEQGDTRRFANDSAWWAYSLVSDYANIRYDLISQEIQTRAASMEAAFAARVAGLQKELAPKAASSPAQAQAAFAKALRAQAEGALRDWREFFPQLVARHCQGFLNSPDKMAQNIGYPDAWLPRTNYSTGPVSYKKPRQ
;
A
#
# COMPACT_ATOMS: atom_id res chain seq x y z
N MET A 1 20.48 -16.84 -45.57
CA MET A 1 19.70 -18.08 -45.46
C MET A 1 18.71 -17.92 -44.31
N PRO A 2 17.40 -17.90 -44.58
CA PRO A 2 16.39 -17.81 -43.54
C PRO A 2 16.10 -19.21 -42.95
N LEU A 3 15.97 -19.29 -41.63
CA LEU A 3 15.52 -20.48 -40.91
C LEU A 3 14.04 -20.77 -41.24
N PRO A 4 13.62 -22.04 -41.39
CA PRO A 4 12.26 -22.40 -41.81
C PRO A 4 11.25 -22.34 -40.64
N PRO A 5 9.94 -22.22 -40.91
CA PRO A 5 8.91 -22.06 -39.90
C PRO A 5 8.54 -23.40 -39.22
N LEU A 6 8.41 -23.38 -37.89
CA LEU A 6 7.90 -24.51 -37.12
C LEU A 6 6.38 -24.66 -37.33
N ARG A 7 6.00 -25.73 -38.03
CA ARG A 7 4.62 -26.22 -38.13
C ARG A 7 4.25 -26.99 -36.85
N TYR A 8 3.15 -26.59 -36.21
CA TYR A 8 2.47 -27.38 -35.19
C TYR A 8 1.93 -28.70 -35.79
N LYS A 9 2.24 -29.83 -35.15
CA LYS A 9 1.49 -31.08 -35.28
C LYS A 9 1.25 -31.69 -33.89
N LYS A 10 0.01 -32.15 -33.70
CA LYS A 10 -0.56 -32.75 -32.49
C LYS A 10 0.09 -34.10 -32.12
N GLU A 11 0.15 -34.30 -30.80
CA GLU A 11 0.07 -35.56 -30.02
C GLU A 11 1.15 -36.65 -30.22
N LYS A 12 1.95 -36.88 -29.17
CA LYS A 12 1.88 -38.09 -28.34
C LYS A 12 2.75 -37.98 -27.08
N GLN A 13 2.20 -38.50 -25.98
CA GLN A 13 2.72 -38.56 -24.62
C GLN A 13 4.10 -39.24 -24.54
N PHE A 14 5.03 -38.62 -23.79
CA PHE A 14 6.11 -39.29 -23.09
C PHE A 14 6.22 -38.68 -21.69
N ALA A 15 6.18 -39.54 -20.68
CA ALA A 15 6.41 -39.19 -19.29
C ALA A 15 7.93 -39.17 -19.05
N ASP A 16 8.47 -38.01 -18.69
CA ASP A 16 9.87 -37.89 -18.29
C ASP A 16 10.07 -38.36 -16.85
N LEU A 17 11.03 -39.27 -16.69
CA LEU A 17 11.49 -39.88 -15.45
C LEU A 17 12.44 -38.89 -14.75
N ILE A 18 12.09 -38.40 -13.55
CA ILE A 18 12.98 -37.52 -12.77
C ILE A 18 13.49 -38.26 -11.51
N TYR A 19 14.81 -38.43 -11.45
CA TYR A 19 15.69 -38.95 -10.38
C TYR A 19 15.80 -40.47 -10.16
N SER A 20 17.00 -40.98 -10.48
CA SER A 20 17.55 -42.22 -9.94
C SER A 20 18.46 -41.91 -8.73
N THR A 21 18.21 -42.51 -7.58
CA THR A 21 19.21 -42.69 -6.52
C THR A 21 19.64 -44.17 -6.45
N PRO A 22 20.89 -44.48 -6.07
CA PRO A 22 21.39 -45.85 -6.05
C PRO A 22 20.77 -46.72 -4.93
N ALA A 23 20.72 -48.02 -5.22
CA ALA A 23 20.06 -49.18 -4.59
C ALA A 23 20.13 -49.37 -3.05
N PRO A 24 19.30 -50.28 -2.48
CA PRO A 24 18.70 -50.16 -1.15
C PRO A 24 19.30 -51.09 -0.07
N ALA A 25 18.99 -50.79 1.20
CA ALA A 25 19.00 -51.79 2.27
C ALA A 25 17.57 -52.33 2.48
N ALA A 26 17.40 -53.61 2.14
CA ALA A 26 16.36 -54.57 2.53
C ALA A 26 14.87 -54.12 2.55
N GLY A 27 14.10 -54.65 1.59
CA GLY A 27 12.73 -55.12 1.88
C GLY A 27 11.53 -54.40 1.25
N VAL A 28 11.69 -53.51 0.28
CA VAL A 28 10.55 -52.89 -0.43
C VAL A 28 10.73 -52.95 -1.94
N THR A 29 9.91 -53.76 -2.62
CA THR A 29 9.82 -53.80 -4.09
C THR A 29 8.78 -52.78 -4.58
N GLY A 30 9.26 -51.62 -5.04
CA GLY A 30 8.56 -50.69 -5.95
C GLY A 30 7.41 -49.84 -5.38
N VAL A 31 7.47 -48.52 -5.62
CA VAL A 31 6.35 -47.57 -5.45
C VAL A 31 5.96 -47.07 -6.83
N PHE A 32 4.68 -47.22 -7.22
CA PHE A 32 4.12 -46.58 -8.42
C PHE A 32 3.12 -45.50 -7.98
N ALA A 33 3.40 -44.24 -8.33
CA ALA A 33 2.46 -43.14 -8.18
C ALA A 33 1.74 -42.93 -9.52
N TYR A 34 0.41 -42.94 -9.52
CA TYR A 34 -0.41 -42.55 -10.68
C TYR A 34 -1.13 -41.23 -10.38
N ARG A 35 -1.22 -40.37 -11.40
CA ARG A 35 -2.02 -39.14 -11.40
C ARG A 35 -3.31 -39.42 -12.17
N PHE A 36 -4.47 -39.25 -11.54
CA PHE A 36 -5.74 -39.19 -12.27
C PHE A 36 -6.01 -37.74 -12.67
N GLU A 37 -6.21 -37.50 -13.97
CA GLU A 37 -6.73 -36.21 -14.45
C GLU A 37 -8.24 -36.17 -14.15
N HIS A 38 -8.64 -35.12 -13.42
CA HIS A 38 -9.95 -34.90 -12.78
C HIS A 38 -10.09 -35.51 -11.38
N ALA A 39 -10.10 -34.62 -10.37
CA ALA A 39 -10.07 -34.84 -8.93
C ALA A 39 -8.66 -35.17 -8.37
N GLY A 40 -8.00 -34.14 -7.80
CA GLY A 40 -6.65 -34.20 -7.25
C GLY A 40 -6.52 -35.00 -5.94
N CYS A 41 -6.87 -36.27 -5.95
CA CYS A 41 -6.59 -37.20 -4.86
C CYS A 41 -5.38 -38.08 -5.21
N TYR A 42 -4.37 -38.11 -4.34
CA TYR A 42 -3.27 -39.07 -4.43
C TYR A 42 -3.60 -40.28 -3.54
N GLY A 43 -3.59 -41.49 -4.12
CA GLY A 43 -3.72 -42.74 -3.38
C GLY A 43 -2.45 -43.57 -3.49
N LEU A 44 -1.94 -44.08 -2.37
CA LEU A 44 -0.88 -45.09 -2.33
C LEU A 44 -1.52 -46.48 -2.17
N ILE A 45 -1.16 -47.43 -3.02
CA ILE A 45 -1.57 -48.83 -2.90
C ILE A 45 -0.34 -49.66 -2.54
N PHE A 46 -0.40 -50.37 -1.41
CA PHE A 46 0.59 -51.39 -1.04
C PHE A 46 0.04 -52.77 -1.38
N TYR A 47 0.79 -53.57 -2.15
CA TYR A 47 0.48 -54.99 -2.34
C TYR A 47 1.41 -55.83 -1.47
N GLY A 48 0.83 -56.51 -0.48
CA GLY A 48 1.48 -57.52 0.35
C GLY A 48 0.47 -58.61 0.70
N GLY A 49 0.87 -59.88 0.55
CA GLY A 49 -0.02 -61.04 0.63
C GLY A 49 -0.76 -61.19 1.97
N SER A 50 -1.99 -61.68 1.86
CA SER A 50 -2.77 -62.34 2.92
C SER A 50 -3.35 -61.48 4.04
N MET A 51 -4.26 -60.54 3.73
CA MET A 51 -5.54 -60.30 4.44
C MET A 51 -6.19 -59.01 3.95
N LYS A 52 -7.47 -59.08 3.56
CA LYS A 52 -8.27 -57.91 3.16
C LYS A 52 -8.58 -57.03 4.37
N ARG A 53 -7.90 -55.88 4.50
CA ARG A 53 -8.39 -54.73 5.28
C ARG A 53 -8.14 -53.45 4.49
N LEU A 54 -9.22 -52.81 4.06
CA LEU A 54 -9.22 -51.48 3.46
C LEU A 54 -9.04 -50.47 4.59
N ILE A 55 -7.83 -49.91 4.75
CA ILE A 55 -7.60 -48.77 5.64
C ILE A 55 -7.57 -47.53 4.76
N VAL A 56 -8.64 -46.76 4.76
CA VAL A 56 -8.68 -45.42 4.17
C VAL A 56 -7.96 -44.49 5.15
N LEU A 57 -6.68 -44.20 4.91
CA LEU A 57 -5.98 -43.14 5.61
C LEU A 57 -6.42 -41.81 4.95
N CYS A 58 -7.27 -41.04 5.62
CA CYS A 58 -7.52 -39.66 5.23
C CYS A 58 -6.23 -38.86 5.48
N CYS A 59 -5.47 -38.61 4.42
CA CYS A 59 -4.45 -37.58 4.44
C CYS A 59 -5.15 -36.22 4.56
N VAL A 60 -5.25 -35.70 5.78
CA VAL A 60 -5.46 -34.27 5.99
C VAL A 60 -4.25 -33.59 5.36
N SER A 61 -4.43 -33.06 4.16
CA SER A 61 -3.52 -32.09 3.60
C SER A 61 -3.52 -30.90 4.56
N LEU A 62 -2.50 -30.84 5.43
CA LEU A 62 -2.06 -29.56 5.98
C LEU A 62 -1.67 -28.72 4.77
N ALA A 63 -2.61 -27.93 4.28
CA ALA A 63 -2.25 -26.70 3.62
C ALA A 63 -1.41 -25.95 4.67
N LEU A 64 -0.11 -25.85 4.40
CA LEU A 64 0.74 -24.89 5.10
C LEU A 64 0.07 -23.54 4.89
N LEU A 65 -0.67 -23.09 5.90
CA LEU A 65 -1.05 -21.70 6.08
C LEU A 65 0.26 -20.97 6.32
N LEU A 66 0.97 -20.66 5.24
CA LEU A 66 1.98 -19.62 5.29
C LEU A 66 1.20 -18.35 5.66
N PRO A 67 1.51 -17.70 6.79
CA PRO A 67 0.97 -16.37 7.03
C PRO A 67 1.46 -15.51 5.86
N GLN A 68 0.52 -15.01 5.06
CA GLN A 68 0.85 -13.96 4.12
C GLN A 68 1.14 -12.70 4.94
N ALA A 69 2.19 -11.97 4.55
CA ALA A 69 2.47 -10.67 5.12
C ALA A 69 1.21 -9.82 4.98
N ALA A 70 0.80 -9.20 6.08
CA ALA A 70 -0.28 -8.23 6.03
C ALA A 70 0.28 -6.93 5.45
N LEU A 71 -0.52 -6.33 4.57
CA LEU A 71 -0.21 -5.06 3.91
C LEU A 71 -0.15 -3.95 4.96
N ALA A 72 0.73 -2.97 4.74
CA ALA A 72 0.96 -1.93 5.73
C ALA A 72 1.19 -0.59 5.06
N CYS A 73 0.65 0.49 5.63
CA CYS A 73 0.63 1.79 4.96
C CYS A 73 1.08 2.88 5.95
N THR A 74 1.44 4.05 5.44
CA THR A 74 1.55 5.26 6.25
C THR A 74 0.80 6.38 5.56
N THR A 75 -0.04 7.07 6.32
CA THR A 75 -0.93 8.10 5.76
C THR A 75 -0.95 9.36 6.61
N PHE A 76 -1.03 10.50 5.94
CA PHE A 76 -1.00 11.82 6.57
C PHE A 76 -2.18 12.69 6.14
N ILE A 77 -2.60 13.59 7.03
CA ILE A 77 -3.40 14.77 6.70
C ILE A 77 -2.60 16.01 7.04
N VAL A 78 -2.56 16.96 6.10
CA VAL A 78 -2.15 18.34 6.35
C VAL A 78 -3.37 19.23 6.11
N THR A 79 -3.84 19.89 7.16
CA THR A 79 -4.94 20.86 7.04
C THR A 79 -4.45 22.20 6.49
N LYS A 80 -5.39 23.04 6.04
CA LYS A 80 -5.11 24.33 5.40
C LYS A 80 -4.19 25.22 6.24
N GLY A 81 -4.47 25.38 7.52
CA GLY A 81 -3.67 26.20 8.43
C GLY A 81 -2.30 25.60 8.79
N ALA A 82 -2.06 24.33 8.44
CA ALA A 82 -0.81 23.61 8.71
C ALA A 82 0.14 23.62 7.50
N SER A 83 -0.34 23.96 6.31
CA SER A 83 0.45 23.93 5.08
C SER A 83 1.01 25.30 4.70
N ALA A 84 2.15 25.29 4.00
CA ALA A 84 2.89 26.52 3.66
C ALA A 84 2.17 27.41 2.62
N ASP A 85 1.31 26.82 1.79
CA ASP A 85 0.56 27.49 0.72
C ASP A 85 -0.97 27.47 0.96
N GLY A 86 -1.41 27.03 2.15
CA GLY A 86 -2.83 26.89 2.49
C GLY A 86 -3.49 25.65 1.88
N SER A 87 -2.75 24.76 1.20
CA SER A 87 -3.29 23.50 0.70
C SER A 87 -3.90 22.63 1.79
N VAL A 88 -4.91 21.85 1.43
CA VAL A 88 -5.26 20.62 2.14
C VAL A 88 -4.60 19.46 1.41
N MET A 89 -3.93 18.57 2.14
CA MET A 89 -3.26 17.40 1.57
C MET A 89 -3.65 16.14 2.32
N VAL A 90 -3.95 15.09 1.58
CA VAL A 90 -4.03 13.71 2.09
C VAL A 90 -3.00 12.89 1.34
N SER A 91 -2.19 12.12 2.06
CA SER A 91 -1.15 11.29 1.43
C SER A 91 -1.17 9.87 1.98
N HIS A 92 -0.71 8.93 1.18
CA HIS A 92 -0.79 7.50 1.47
C HIS A 92 0.33 6.75 0.74
N SER A 93 1.14 6.00 1.48
CA SER A 93 2.02 4.95 0.93
C SER A 93 1.28 3.61 0.94
N ASP A 94 0.99 3.07 -0.25
CA ASP A 94 0.31 1.78 -0.42
C ASP A 94 1.35 0.65 -0.48
N ASP A 95 1.71 0.10 0.68
CA ASP A 95 2.73 -0.93 0.79
C ASP A 95 2.08 -2.32 0.74
N ASN A 96 2.05 -2.86 -0.48
CA ASN A 96 1.03 -3.81 -0.94
C ASN A 96 1.61 -5.11 -1.54
N ASP A 97 2.86 -5.47 -1.22
CA ASP A 97 3.48 -6.77 -1.55
C ASP A 97 3.31 -7.25 -3.00
N LEU A 98 3.52 -6.35 -3.98
CA LEU A 98 3.37 -6.63 -5.42
C LEU A 98 1.92 -6.85 -5.87
N ASN A 99 0.93 -6.24 -5.23
CA ASN A 99 -0.45 -6.18 -5.76
C ASN A 99 -0.53 -5.39 -7.08
N ASP A 100 -1.72 -5.23 -7.63
CA ASP A 100 -1.95 -4.42 -8.84
C ASP A 100 -1.55 -2.94 -8.62
N GLN A 101 -0.58 -2.47 -9.40
CA GLN A 101 0.02 -1.14 -9.27
C GLN A 101 -0.60 -0.09 -10.21
N SER A 102 -1.74 -0.43 -10.83
CA SER A 102 -2.37 0.46 -11.80
C SER A 102 -2.95 1.68 -11.08
N ILE A 103 -2.75 2.87 -11.63
CA ILE A 103 -3.49 4.08 -11.26
C ILE A 103 -4.52 4.30 -12.35
N VAL A 104 -5.81 4.21 -12.01
CA VAL A 104 -6.91 4.17 -12.98
C VAL A 104 -7.77 5.43 -12.86
N TYR A 105 -8.14 6.00 -14.00
CA TYR A 105 -9.16 7.05 -14.05
C TYR A 105 -10.55 6.43 -14.24
N VAL A 106 -11.45 6.71 -13.30
CA VAL A 106 -12.86 6.33 -13.40
C VAL A 106 -13.66 7.56 -13.84
N PRO A 107 -14.35 7.51 -15.00
CA PRO A 107 -15.06 8.67 -15.53
C PRO A 107 -16.38 8.94 -14.80
N ALA A 108 -16.77 10.22 -14.74
CA ALA A 108 -18.11 10.62 -14.36
C ALA A 108 -19.15 10.01 -15.31
N ARG A 109 -20.34 9.69 -14.79
CA ARG A 109 -21.37 9.00 -15.59
C ARG A 109 -22.77 9.26 -15.10
N ASP A 110 -23.70 9.40 -16.05
CA ASP A 110 -25.13 9.36 -15.78
C ASP A 110 -25.69 7.93 -15.85
N TRP A 111 -26.60 7.62 -14.95
CA TRP A 111 -27.23 6.30 -14.82
C TRP A 111 -28.75 6.39 -14.96
N PRO A 112 -29.40 5.38 -15.59
CA PRO A 112 -30.84 5.33 -15.68
C PRO A 112 -31.49 5.16 -14.30
N GLU A 113 -32.76 5.54 -14.19
CA GLU A 113 -33.53 5.35 -12.96
C GLU A 113 -33.61 3.89 -12.57
N GLY A 114 -33.49 3.60 -11.27
CA GLY A 114 -33.54 2.24 -10.75
C GLY A 114 -32.28 1.41 -11.02
N ALA A 115 -31.24 1.98 -11.66
CA ALA A 115 -29.96 1.32 -11.84
C ALA A 115 -29.39 0.83 -10.49
N GLN A 116 -28.59 -0.22 -10.56
CA GLN A 116 -27.91 -0.82 -9.41
C GLN A 116 -26.41 -0.68 -9.58
N ARG A 117 -25.71 -0.40 -8.48
CA ARG A 117 -24.26 -0.25 -8.42
C ARG A 117 -23.67 -1.55 -7.84
N PRO A 118 -22.90 -2.33 -8.61
CA PRO A 118 -22.29 -3.57 -8.11
C PRO A 118 -21.27 -3.26 -7.03
N VAL A 119 -21.25 -4.06 -5.96
CA VAL A 119 -20.25 -4.01 -4.89
C VAL A 119 -19.34 -5.23 -5.04
N TYR A 120 -18.03 -5.00 -5.10
CA TYR A 120 -17.03 -6.03 -5.32
C TYR A 120 -16.30 -6.37 -4.02
N ASP A 121 -15.82 -7.61 -3.94
CA ASP A 121 -14.93 -8.08 -2.89
C ASP A 121 -13.51 -7.47 -3.10
N SER A 122 -12.68 -7.47 -2.05
CA SER A 122 -11.30 -6.98 -2.11
C SER A 122 -10.33 -8.09 -1.73
N ALA A 123 -9.31 -8.32 -2.57
CA ALA A 123 -8.18 -9.17 -2.19
C ALA A 123 -7.12 -8.40 -1.38
N VAL A 124 -7.03 -7.08 -1.58
CA VAL A 124 -6.08 -6.19 -0.89
C VAL A 124 -6.40 -6.19 0.60
N ALA A 125 -5.39 -6.49 1.43
CA ALA A 125 -5.42 -6.59 2.89
C ALA A 125 -6.40 -7.63 3.49
N VAL A 126 -7.07 -8.41 2.63
CA VAL A 126 -7.97 -9.50 3.05
C VAL A 126 -7.42 -10.82 2.52
N LYS A 127 -7.95 -11.33 1.40
CA LYS A 127 -7.44 -12.52 0.70
C LYS A 127 -8.09 -12.64 -0.67
N GLU A 128 -7.40 -13.34 -1.57
CA GLU A 128 -8.00 -13.72 -2.84
C GLU A 128 -9.25 -14.59 -2.63
N ASN A 129 -10.25 -14.38 -3.47
CA ASN A 129 -11.50 -15.12 -3.46
C ASN A 129 -11.82 -15.62 -4.88
N PRO A 130 -11.42 -16.86 -5.21
CA PRO A 130 -11.70 -17.45 -6.52
C PRO A 130 -13.19 -17.58 -6.84
N ALA A 131 -14.08 -17.64 -5.83
CA ALA A 131 -15.51 -17.73 -6.06
C ALA A 131 -16.09 -16.44 -6.66
N THR A 132 -15.41 -15.31 -6.48
CA THR A 132 -15.82 -13.99 -7.00
C THR A 132 -14.87 -13.45 -8.06
N ASN A 133 -13.88 -14.24 -8.51
CA ASN A 133 -12.78 -13.79 -9.36
C ASN A 133 -12.08 -12.53 -8.80
N THR A 134 -11.85 -12.53 -7.49
CA THR A 134 -11.19 -11.42 -6.79
C THR A 134 -9.77 -11.85 -6.46
N PHE A 135 -8.79 -11.16 -7.04
CA PHE A 135 -7.37 -11.50 -6.99
C PHE A 135 -6.54 -10.27 -6.65
N LEU A 136 -5.28 -10.47 -6.26
CA LEU A 136 -4.36 -9.36 -6.03
C LEU A 136 -3.98 -8.66 -7.35
N VAL A 137 -3.95 -9.42 -8.46
CA VAL A 137 -3.61 -8.91 -9.80
C VAL A 137 -4.43 -9.62 -10.91
N PRO A 138 -5.20 -8.89 -11.75
CA PRO A 138 -5.61 -7.50 -11.52
C PRO A 138 -6.56 -7.43 -10.32
N ARG A 139 -6.59 -6.27 -9.64
CA ARG A 139 -7.46 -6.08 -8.46
C ARG A 139 -8.95 -6.06 -8.80
N LEU A 140 -9.29 -5.68 -10.03
CA LEU A 140 -10.67 -5.62 -10.53
C LEU A 140 -10.68 -5.85 -12.05
N SER A 141 -11.56 -6.74 -12.53
CA SER A 141 -11.85 -6.90 -13.97
C SER A 141 -13.31 -6.55 -14.24
N ASP A 142 -13.58 -5.26 -14.42
CA ASP A 142 -14.88 -4.73 -14.85
C ASP A 142 -14.73 -3.49 -15.75
N PRO A 143 -14.87 -3.62 -17.08
CA PRO A 143 -14.76 -2.50 -18.01
C PRO A 143 -15.96 -1.54 -17.87
N LYS A 144 -17.03 -1.96 -17.19
CA LYS A 144 -18.16 -1.06 -16.88
C LYS A 144 -17.78 -0.08 -15.78
N ARG A 145 -16.87 -0.41 -14.86
CA ARG A 145 -16.33 0.55 -13.90
C ARG A 145 -15.51 1.61 -14.63
N ALA A 146 -14.44 1.20 -15.31
CA ALA A 146 -13.59 2.11 -16.08
C ALA A 146 -12.87 1.37 -17.22
N PRO A 147 -12.46 2.07 -18.29
CA PRO A 147 -11.63 1.50 -19.34
C PRO A 147 -10.34 0.85 -18.82
N GLY A 148 -9.71 1.44 -17.79
CA GLY A 148 -8.49 0.91 -17.16
C GLY A 148 -8.68 -0.44 -16.45
N TYR A 149 -9.91 -0.84 -16.14
CA TYR A 149 -10.25 -2.15 -15.57
C TYR A 149 -10.65 -3.19 -16.63
N ASN A 150 -10.38 -2.93 -17.90
CA ASN A 150 -10.63 -3.87 -18.97
C ASN A 150 -9.47 -4.87 -19.14
N HIS A 151 -9.56 -5.99 -18.43
CA HIS A 151 -8.62 -7.12 -18.59
C HIS A 151 -9.28 -8.25 -19.39
N PRO A 152 -9.13 -8.30 -20.74
CA PRO A 152 -9.85 -9.28 -21.57
C PRO A 152 -9.44 -10.73 -21.30
N ASP A 153 -8.21 -10.96 -20.86
CA ASP A 153 -7.67 -12.29 -20.56
C ASP A 153 -7.96 -12.76 -19.14
N THR A 154 -8.66 -11.95 -18.32
CA THR A 154 -9.01 -12.28 -16.93
C THR A 154 -10.52 -12.40 -16.79
N PRO A 155 -11.04 -13.44 -16.11
CA PRO A 155 -12.46 -13.54 -15.78
C PRO A 155 -12.98 -12.26 -15.14
N ARG A 156 -14.24 -11.90 -15.45
CA ARG A 156 -14.87 -10.73 -14.85
C ARG A 156 -15.06 -10.94 -13.35
N THR A 157 -14.75 -9.92 -12.56
CA THR A 157 -15.01 -9.92 -11.12
C THR A 157 -16.52 -9.99 -10.88
N ILE A 158 -16.93 -10.87 -9.99
CA ILE A 158 -18.33 -11.13 -9.67
C ILE A 158 -18.69 -10.26 -8.46
N ALA A 159 -19.74 -9.47 -8.59
CA ALA A 159 -20.24 -8.64 -7.50
C ALA A 159 -20.77 -9.50 -6.34
N ILE A 160 -20.42 -9.12 -5.11
CA ILE A 160 -20.91 -9.75 -3.87
C ILE A 160 -22.21 -9.12 -3.35
N GLY A 161 -22.62 -8.00 -3.95
CA GLY A 161 -23.87 -7.33 -3.62
C GLY A 161 -24.13 -6.14 -4.54
N PHE A 162 -25.24 -5.45 -4.30
CA PHE A 162 -25.65 -4.28 -5.05
C PHE A 162 -26.25 -3.24 -4.11
N ILE A 163 -26.01 -1.96 -4.41
CA ILE A 163 -26.70 -0.84 -3.79
C ILE A 163 -27.45 -0.03 -4.86
N PRO A 164 -28.52 0.71 -4.49
CA PRO A 164 -29.16 1.64 -5.41
C PRO A 164 -28.14 2.61 -6.03
N GLN A 165 -28.20 2.79 -7.34
CA GLN A 165 -27.33 3.72 -8.05
C GLN A 165 -27.94 5.13 -8.05
N VAL A 166 -27.07 6.14 -7.96
CA VAL A 166 -27.45 7.55 -8.11
C VAL A 166 -27.51 7.94 -9.58
N ARG A 167 -28.27 9.01 -9.91
CA ARG A 167 -28.41 9.48 -11.29
C ARG A 167 -27.11 9.92 -11.95
N HIS A 168 -26.17 10.44 -11.16
CA HIS A 168 -24.89 10.94 -11.65
C HIS A 168 -23.79 10.56 -10.65
N THR A 169 -22.69 10.00 -11.16
CA THR A 169 -21.48 9.72 -10.39
C THR A 169 -20.32 10.59 -10.87
N PHE A 170 -19.46 11.00 -9.94
CA PHE A 170 -18.30 11.84 -10.23
C PHE A 170 -17.12 11.04 -10.78
N ALA A 171 -16.21 11.74 -11.47
CA ALA A 171 -14.93 11.21 -11.90
C ALA A 171 -13.91 11.17 -10.75
N TYR A 172 -13.08 10.14 -10.72
CA TYR A 172 -12.07 9.98 -9.67
C TYR A 172 -10.83 9.20 -10.12
N ILE A 173 -9.75 9.35 -9.35
CA ILE A 173 -8.52 8.57 -9.45
C ILE A 173 -8.60 7.41 -8.47
N ASP A 174 -8.29 6.20 -8.95
CA ASP A 174 -8.39 4.96 -8.20
C ASP A 174 -7.05 4.21 -8.19
N GLY A 175 -6.70 3.67 -7.03
CA GLY A 175 -5.64 2.70 -6.83
C GLY A 175 -6.21 1.42 -6.22
N ASN A 176 -5.40 0.70 -5.44
CA ASN A 176 -5.89 -0.33 -4.53
C ASN A 176 -6.90 0.24 -3.52
N TYR A 177 -6.73 1.51 -3.19
CA TYR A 177 -7.68 2.32 -2.45
C TYR A 177 -8.06 3.57 -3.27
N ALA A 178 -9.22 4.15 -2.95
CA ALA A 178 -9.70 5.37 -3.61
C ALA A 178 -8.76 6.55 -3.26
N ILE A 179 -8.44 7.43 -4.22
CA ILE A 179 -7.43 8.50 -4.01
C ILE A 179 -8.08 9.88 -3.94
N MET A 180 -8.70 10.35 -5.04
CA MET A 180 -9.40 11.65 -5.04
C MET A 180 -10.39 11.81 -6.19
N ASN A 181 -11.47 12.60 -6.00
CA ASN A 181 -12.45 12.91 -7.05
C ASN A 181 -12.30 14.33 -7.62
N GLU A 182 -13.08 14.62 -8.67
CA GLU A 182 -13.09 15.92 -9.36
C GLU A 182 -13.65 17.09 -8.53
N HIS A 183 -14.18 16.82 -7.35
CA HIS A 183 -14.65 17.82 -6.39
C HIS A 183 -13.66 18.08 -5.25
N GLY A 184 -12.49 17.43 -5.27
CA GLY A 184 -11.45 17.62 -4.27
C GLY A 184 -11.68 16.86 -2.98
N LEU A 185 -12.58 15.87 -2.96
CA LEU A 185 -12.63 14.88 -1.89
C LEU A 185 -11.45 13.92 -2.07
N MET A 186 -10.66 13.74 -1.01
CA MET A 186 -9.38 13.05 -1.01
C MET A 186 -9.36 12.00 0.10
N PHE A 187 -8.72 10.88 -0.18
CA PHE A 187 -8.60 9.74 0.72
C PHE A 187 -7.15 9.29 0.88
N GLY A 188 -6.84 8.80 2.08
CA GLY A 188 -5.73 7.91 2.36
C GLY A 188 -6.27 6.66 3.05
N GLU A 189 -5.41 5.67 3.25
CA GLU A 189 -5.78 4.46 3.98
C GLU A 189 -4.63 3.98 4.86
N CYS A 190 -5.02 3.26 5.91
CA CYS A 190 -4.12 2.48 6.74
C CYS A 190 -4.83 1.28 7.37
N THR A 191 -4.31 0.08 7.13
CA THR A 191 -4.86 -1.16 7.65
C THR A 191 -4.45 -1.34 9.12
N ASP A 192 -5.39 -1.61 10.02
CA ASP A 192 -5.13 -1.72 11.45
C ASP A 192 -5.50 -3.10 11.99
N GLY A 193 -4.77 -3.53 13.01
CA GLY A 193 -5.09 -4.76 13.73
C GLY A 193 -6.40 -4.60 14.50
N ALA A 194 -7.30 -5.57 14.38
CA ALA A 194 -8.57 -5.56 15.09
C ALA A 194 -8.86 -6.93 15.72
N HIS A 195 -9.54 -6.95 16.86
CA HIS A 195 -9.91 -8.18 17.57
C HIS A 195 -10.81 -9.11 16.74
N ASN A 196 -11.59 -8.52 15.83
CA ASN A 196 -12.51 -9.25 14.98
C ASN A 196 -12.12 -9.08 13.52
N THR A 197 -12.02 -10.19 12.79
CA THR A 197 -11.92 -10.21 11.34
C THR A 197 -13.00 -11.11 10.77
N CYS A 198 -13.51 -10.79 9.58
CA CYS A 198 -14.50 -11.63 8.91
C CYS A 198 -14.39 -11.51 7.39
N THR A 199 -14.92 -12.50 6.68
CA THR A 199 -14.90 -12.53 5.21
C THR A 199 -16.18 -11.95 4.62
N ALA A 200 -16.12 -11.44 3.40
CA ALA A 200 -17.29 -10.97 2.66
C ALA A 200 -18.39 -12.06 2.62
N GLU A 201 -19.64 -11.65 2.81
CA GLU A 201 -20.79 -12.54 2.72
C GLU A 201 -22.00 -11.81 2.10
N PRO A 202 -22.42 -12.20 0.88
CA PRO A 202 -23.57 -11.60 0.20
C PRO A 202 -24.82 -11.55 1.07
N GLY A 203 -25.48 -10.39 1.07
CA GLY A 203 -26.70 -10.15 1.86
C GLY A 203 -26.48 -9.96 3.36
N LYS A 204 -25.23 -10.00 3.85
CA LYS A 204 -24.90 -9.76 5.27
C LYS A 204 -23.84 -8.67 5.49
N ARG A 205 -22.70 -8.79 4.80
CA ARG A 205 -21.56 -7.86 4.89
C ARG A 205 -20.82 -7.83 3.57
N ILE A 206 -21.00 -6.74 2.84
CA ILE A 206 -20.50 -6.61 1.46
C ILE A 206 -19.52 -5.47 1.25
N PHE A 207 -19.27 -4.64 2.27
CA PHE A 207 -18.32 -3.54 2.17
C PHE A 207 -17.02 -3.81 2.90
N TYR A 208 -15.93 -3.42 2.25
CA TYR A 208 -14.62 -3.19 2.86
C TYR A 208 -14.21 -1.73 2.59
N SER A 209 -13.20 -1.23 3.31
CA SER A 209 -12.80 0.19 3.30
C SER A 209 -12.56 0.73 1.90
N SER A 210 -11.85 -0.02 1.06
CA SER A 210 -11.53 0.39 -0.32
C SER A 210 -12.78 0.63 -1.15
N GLU A 211 -13.79 -0.23 -1.05
CA GLU A 211 -15.03 -0.09 -1.82
C GLU A 211 -15.96 0.98 -1.24
N LEU A 212 -15.97 1.18 0.10
CA LEU A 212 -16.67 2.30 0.74
C LEU A 212 -16.15 3.64 0.25
N ALA A 213 -14.83 3.83 0.25
CA ALA A 213 -14.17 5.04 -0.22
C ALA A 213 -14.48 5.31 -1.70
N ARG A 214 -14.54 4.27 -2.54
CA ARG A 214 -14.95 4.41 -3.96
C ARG A 214 -16.41 4.87 -4.09
N VAL A 215 -17.35 4.32 -3.31
CA VAL A 215 -18.74 4.81 -3.32
C VAL A 215 -18.81 6.27 -2.87
N ALA A 216 -18.00 6.67 -1.88
CA ALA A 216 -17.92 8.06 -1.45
C ALA A 216 -17.36 8.98 -2.56
N LEU A 217 -16.26 8.60 -3.22
CA LEU A 217 -15.72 9.38 -4.35
C LEU A 217 -16.71 9.50 -5.52
N GLU A 218 -17.53 8.47 -5.75
CA GLU A 218 -18.59 8.50 -6.77
C GLU A 218 -19.71 9.50 -6.44
N ARG A 219 -19.97 9.82 -5.17
CA ARG A 219 -21.24 10.44 -4.73
C ARG A 219 -21.13 11.68 -3.86
N CYS A 220 -19.98 11.91 -3.22
CA CYS A 220 -19.78 12.97 -2.22
C CYS A 220 -18.84 14.05 -2.74
N LYS A 221 -19.05 15.28 -2.28
CA LYS A 221 -18.16 16.42 -2.57
C LYS A 221 -17.36 16.85 -1.35
N THR A 222 -17.82 16.47 -0.16
CA THR A 222 -17.21 16.84 1.12
C THR A 222 -16.84 15.61 1.94
N ALA A 223 -15.83 15.76 2.81
CA ALA A 223 -15.36 14.77 3.75
C ALA A 223 -16.46 14.36 4.72
N ARG A 224 -17.26 15.33 5.19
CA ARG A 224 -18.39 15.06 6.09
C ARG A 224 -19.46 14.20 5.43
N GLU A 225 -19.88 14.55 4.21
CA GLU A 225 -20.83 13.72 3.42
C GLU A 225 -20.28 12.30 3.22
N ALA A 226 -18.97 12.17 3.00
CA ALA A 226 -18.32 10.88 2.83
C ALA A 226 -18.36 10.03 4.10
N ILE A 227 -18.07 10.61 5.28
CA ILE A 227 -18.18 9.91 6.57
C ILE A 227 -19.61 9.43 6.80
N GLU A 228 -20.60 10.31 6.60
CA GLU A 228 -22.01 9.97 6.79
C GLU A 228 -22.47 8.86 5.85
N LEU A 229 -22.10 8.93 4.57
CA LEU A 229 -22.44 7.90 3.58
C LEU A 229 -21.78 6.57 3.90
N MET A 230 -20.47 6.54 4.16
CA MET A 230 -19.75 5.31 4.47
C MET A 230 -20.29 4.67 5.76
N GLY A 231 -20.53 5.47 6.80
CA GLY A 231 -21.13 5.00 8.04
C GLY A 231 -22.52 4.39 7.85
N ALA A 232 -23.37 5.03 7.02
CA ALA A 232 -24.68 4.48 6.68
C ALA A 232 -24.59 3.17 5.89
N LEU A 233 -23.63 3.05 4.97
CA LEU A 233 -23.40 1.82 4.22
C LEU A 233 -22.91 0.68 5.13
N ILE A 234 -22.03 0.97 6.10
CA ILE A 234 -21.58 -0.02 7.09
C ILE A 234 -22.76 -0.54 7.92
N GLU A 235 -23.61 0.35 8.43
CA GLU A 235 -24.78 -0.03 9.24
C GLU A 235 -25.79 -0.85 8.44
N GLN A 236 -26.03 -0.50 7.18
CA GLN A 236 -27.05 -1.14 6.35
C GLN A 236 -26.58 -2.44 5.70
N TYR A 237 -25.34 -2.47 5.20
CA TYR A 237 -24.84 -3.52 4.31
C TYR A 237 -23.68 -4.32 4.90
N GLY A 238 -23.19 -3.92 6.06
CA GLY A 238 -22.15 -4.61 6.81
C GLY A 238 -20.73 -4.41 6.27
N TYR A 239 -19.78 -4.54 7.18
CA TYR A 239 -18.36 -4.38 6.97
C TYR A 239 -17.63 -5.70 7.21
N TYR A 240 -16.70 -6.06 6.31
CA TYR A 240 -15.83 -7.24 6.43
C TYR A 240 -14.36 -6.84 6.33
N GLY A 241 -13.45 -7.79 6.56
CA GLY A 241 -12.01 -7.60 6.40
C GLY A 241 -11.30 -7.34 7.72
N THR A 242 -10.39 -6.37 7.70
CA THR A 242 -9.50 -5.89 8.77
C THR A 242 -10.04 -4.64 9.45
N GLY A 243 -9.39 -4.20 10.52
CA GLY A 243 -9.54 -2.84 11.00
C GLY A 243 -8.93 -1.85 10.00
N GLU A 244 -9.50 -0.65 9.88
CA GLU A 244 -9.04 0.33 8.89
C GLU A 244 -9.18 1.76 9.39
N THR A 245 -8.17 2.58 9.10
CA THR A 245 -8.16 4.03 9.28
C THR A 245 -8.16 4.71 7.91
N LEU A 246 -9.20 5.51 7.62
CA LEU A 246 -9.32 6.33 6.43
C LEU A 246 -9.20 7.82 6.77
N PRO A 247 -8.07 8.45 6.44
CA PRO A 247 -8.00 9.89 6.27
C PRO A 247 -8.90 10.36 5.14
N VAL A 248 -9.79 11.31 5.41
CA VAL A 248 -10.74 11.87 4.46
C VAL A 248 -10.71 13.38 4.55
N ALA A 249 -10.37 14.08 3.48
CA ALA A 249 -10.37 15.53 3.47
C ALA A 249 -10.94 16.13 2.20
N ASP A 250 -11.45 17.34 2.31
CA ASP A 250 -11.86 18.18 1.20
C ASP A 250 -11.21 19.57 1.33
N LYS A 251 -11.69 20.56 0.56
CA LYS A 251 -11.17 21.93 0.60
C LYS A 251 -11.39 22.71 1.90
N ASN A 252 -12.27 22.23 2.78
CA ASN A 252 -12.73 22.89 4.00
C ASN A 252 -12.41 22.07 5.26
N GLU A 253 -12.69 20.77 5.24
CA GLU A 253 -12.61 19.90 6.40
C GLU A 253 -11.69 18.70 6.17
N ALA A 254 -11.10 18.20 7.24
CA ALA A 254 -10.40 16.94 7.27
C ALA A 254 -10.89 16.09 8.45
N TRP A 255 -11.06 14.80 8.20
CA TRP A 255 -11.62 13.80 9.10
C TRP A 255 -10.77 12.54 9.04
N VAL A 256 -10.77 11.78 10.13
CA VAL A 256 -10.24 10.42 10.19
C VAL A 256 -11.41 9.53 10.55
N MET A 257 -11.70 8.52 9.74
CA MET A 257 -12.71 7.52 10.03
C MET A 257 -12.04 6.18 10.27
N GLU A 258 -12.33 5.57 11.41
CA GLU A 258 -11.81 4.27 11.79
C GLU A 258 -12.96 3.27 11.85
N MET A 259 -12.72 2.05 11.36
CA MET A 259 -13.73 1.01 11.29
C MET A 259 -13.16 -0.36 11.59
N ALA A 260 -14.00 -1.24 12.13
CA ALA A 260 -13.66 -2.62 12.45
C ALA A 260 -14.86 -3.55 12.23
N PRO A 261 -14.63 -4.83 11.90
CA PRO A 261 -15.70 -5.82 11.84
C PRO A 261 -16.44 -5.96 13.17
N SER A 262 -17.77 -6.11 13.09
CA SER A 262 -18.59 -6.37 14.28
C SER A 262 -18.48 -7.83 14.72
N PRO A 263 -18.37 -8.13 16.03
CA PRO A 263 -18.43 -9.49 16.56
C PRO A 263 -19.78 -10.19 16.28
N SER A 264 -20.80 -9.44 15.85
CA SER A 264 -22.08 -10.02 15.44
C SER A 264 -22.03 -10.74 14.09
N GLY A 265 -20.98 -10.52 13.28
CA GLY A 265 -20.88 -11.02 11.90
C GLY A 265 -21.79 -10.31 10.90
N THR A 266 -22.49 -9.25 11.31
CA THR A 266 -23.33 -8.37 10.48
C THR A 266 -23.09 -6.90 10.88
N GLY A 267 -23.41 -5.94 10.01
CA GLY A 267 -23.10 -4.54 10.29
C GLY A 267 -21.58 -4.30 10.37
N GLY A 268 -21.15 -3.31 11.14
CA GLY A 268 -19.75 -3.00 11.40
C GLY A 268 -19.63 -1.92 12.47
N LEU A 269 -18.45 -1.81 13.08
CA LEU A 269 -18.16 -0.77 14.05
C LEU A 269 -17.41 0.35 13.35
N TRP A 270 -17.76 1.60 13.62
CA TRP A 270 -17.02 2.73 13.09
C TRP A 270 -17.14 3.96 13.97
N VAL A 271 -16.10 4.79 13.93
CA VAL A 271 -16.00 6.11 14.55
C VAL A 271 -15.31 7.07 13.56
N ALA A 272 -15.50 8.36 13.73
CA ALA A 272 -14.75 9.36 13.00
C ALA A 272 -14.49 10.59 13.87
N GLN A 273 -13.36 11.24 13.64
CA GLN A 273 -12.94 12.44 14.36
C GLN A 273 -12.38 13.49 13.39
N ARG A 274 -12.82 14.74 13.55
CA ARG A 274 -12.33 15.86 12.75
C ARG A 274 -10.89 16.20 13.14
N VAL A 275 -10.03 16.41 12.15
CA VAL A 275 -8.69 16.99 12.34
C VAL A 275 -8.86 18.51 12.34
N PRO A 276 -8.52 19.22 13.44
CA PRO A 276 -8.67 20.66 13.48
C PRO A 276 -7.81 21.36 12.43
N ASP A 277 -8.28 22.49 11.91
CA ASP A 277 -7.47 23.32 11.02
C ASP A 277 -6.19 23.80 11.73
N GLY A 278 -5.08 23.89 11.00
CA GLY A 278 -3.78 24.17 11.58
C GLY A 278 -3.04 22.95 12.16
N GLN A 279 -3.55 21.75 11.95
CA GLN A 279 -2.96 20.50 12.44
C GLN A 279 -2.46 19.57 11.33
N PHE A 280 -1.52 18.72 11.72
CA PHE A 280 -0.98 17.58 11.01
C PHE A 280 -1.37 16.29 11.74
N PHE A 281 -1.81 15.29 10.99
CA PHE A 281 -2.19 13.96 11.49
C PHE A 281 -1.39 12.87 10.76
N VAL A 282 -1.10 11.78 11.48
CA VAL A 282 -0.48 10.56 10.94
C VAL A 282 -1.18 9.32 11.49
N ALA A 283 -1.41 8.34 10.62
CA ALA A 283 -1.73 6.96 10.99
C ALA A 283 -0.72 5.99 10.36
N ALA A 284 -0.42 4.91 11.09
CA ALA A 284 0.54 3.89 10.72
C ALA A 284 0.18 2.59 11.43
N ASN A 285 -0.62 1.76 10.78
CA ASN A 285 -1.17 0.46 11.18
C ASN A 285 -1.57 0.37 12.66
N GLU A 286 -2.25 1.38 13.18
CA GLU A 286 -2.79 1.39 14.53
C GLU A 286 -3.85 2.47 14.58
N PHE A 287 -5.03 2.12 15.11
CA PHE A 287 -6.09 3.07 15.38
C PHE A 287 -5.57 4.26 16.20
N ARG A 288 -5.97 5.48 15.83
CA ARG A 288 -5.54 6.72 16.45
C ARG A 288 -6.62 7.37 17.29
N ILE A 289 -7.90 7.09 17.02
CA ILE A 289 -9.01 7.63 17.80
C ILE A 289 -9.09 6.91 19.15
N ARG A 290 -9.24 7.70 20.24
CA ARG A 290 -9.33 7.22 21.61
C ARG A 290 -10.74 7.42 22.15
N ASP A 291 -10.91 8.39 23.04
CA ASP A 291 -12.13 8.56 23.82
C ASP A 291 -13.27 9.11 22.95
N ILE A 292 -14.33 8.32 22.80
CA ILE A 292 -15.58 8.72 22.14
C ILE A 292 -16.47 9.44 23.14
N THR A 293 -16.73 10.72 22.85
CA THR A 293 -17.52 11.61 23.70
C THR A 293 -18.86 11.88 23.02
N PRO A 294 -19.99 11.43 23.61
CA PRO A 294 -21.32 11.78 23.09
C PRO A 294 -21.48 13.30 22.94
N ASP A 295 -22.23 13.71 21.90
CA ASP A 295 -22.52 15.11 21.56
C ASP A 295 -21.32 15.99 21.17
N ASN A 296 -20.12 15.40 21.00
CA ASN A 296 -18.98 16.11 20.46
C ASN A 296 -19.20 16.43 18.96
N PRO A 297 -19.26 17.70 18.53
CA PRO A 297 -19.52 18.07 17.12
C PRO A 297 -18.38 17.68 16.17
N ASP A 298 -17.20 17.39 16.72
CA ASP A 298 -16.01 16.94 16.00
C ASP A 298 -15.85 15.42 16.01
N GLN A 299 -16.86 14.67 16.47
CA GLN A 299 -16.90 13.21 16.40
C GLN A 299 -18.21 12.69 15.79
N MET A 300 -18.12 11.59 15.06
CA MET A 300 -19.25 10.80 14.56
C MET A 300 -19.00 9.34 14.88
N TYR A 301 -20.05 8.55 15.07
CA TYR A 301 -19.90 7.11 15.30
C TYR A 301 -21.15 6.33 14.93
N GLY A 302 -20.99 5.03 14.72
CA GLY A 302 -22.09 4.12 14.41
C GLY A 302 -23.16 4.13 15.49
N LYS A 303 -24.43 4.19 15.06
CA LYS A 303 -25.59 4.17 15.96
C LYS A 303 -25.64 2.87 16.78
N SER A 304 -25.10 1.78 16.21
CA SER A 304 -25.05 0.47 16.85
C SER A 304 -23.83 0.25 17.76
N LEU A 305 -22.88 1.21 17.81
CA LEU A 305 -21.58 1.03 18.47
C LEU A 305 -21.72 0.66 19.95
N PHE A 306 -22.29 1.55 20.77
CA PHE A 306 -22.40 1.34 22.21
C PHE A 306 -23.22 0.10 22.58
N ALA A 307 -24.33 -0.13 21.87
CA ALA A 307 -25.16 -1.31 22.07
C ALA A 307 -24.40 -2.62 21.75
N THR A 308 -23.54 -2.60 20.73
CA THR A 308 -22.69 -3.75 20.38
C THR A 308 -21.59 -3.97 21.42
N VAL A 309 -20.93 -2.89 21.86
CA VAL A 309 -19.90 -2.94 22.91
C VAL A 309 -20.45 -3.59 24.19
N ASP A 310 -21.61 -3.14 24.67
CA ASP A 310 -22.21 -3.67 25.89
C ASP A 310 -22.70 -5.13 25.69
N LYS A 311 -23.32 -5.44 24.54
CA LYS A 311 -23.82 -6.80 24.25
C LYS A 311 -22.73 -7.87 24.20
N TYR A 312 -21.56 -7.52 23.66
CA TYR A 312 -20.44 -8.46 23.47
C TYR A 312 -19.36 -8.32 24.55
N ASN A 313 -19.60 -7.52 25.60
CA ASN A 313 -18.64 -7.27 26.69
C ASN A 313 -17.26 -6.82 26.19
N MET A 314 -17.24 -5.95 25.17
CA MET A 314 -15.99 -5.48 24.54
C MET A 314 -15.21 -4.49 25.40
N ARG A 315 -15.78 -4.07 26.55
CA ARG A 315 -15.11 -3.25 27.55
C ARG A 315 -15.30 -3.83 28.95
N SER A 316 -14.33 -3.60 29.81
CA SER A 316 -14.39 -3.98 31.22
C SER A 316 -15.57 -3.27 31.93
N PRO A 317 -16.37 -3.97 32.75
CA PRO A 317 -17.46 -3.34 33.51
C PRO A 317 -16.99 -2.24 34.46
N LYS A 318 -15.72 -2.27 34.90
CA LYS A 318 -15.13 -1.23 35.76
C LYS A 318 -14.94 0.10 35.04
N ASP A 319 -14.93 0.07 33.71
CA ASP A 319 -14.72 1.23 32.86
C ASP A 319 -16.03 1.72 32.22
N ALA A 320 -17.18 1.17 32.62
CA ALA A 320 -18.48 1.52 32.07
C ALA A 320 -18.83 3.02 32.23
N SER A 321 -18.28 3.68 33.26
CA SER A 321 -18.45 5.11 33.54
C SER A 321 -17.46 6.03 32.83
N LYS A 322 -16.44 5.47 32.17
CA LYS A 322 -15.46 6.23 31.39
C LYS A 322 -15.94 6.38 29.94
N PRO A 323 -15.46 7.40 29.20
CA PRO A 323 -15.61 7.45 27.76
C PRO A 323 -15.16 6.13 27.10
N LEU A 324 -15.81 5.76 26.00
CA LEU A 324 -15.42 4.56 25.26
C LEU A 324 -14.09 4.82 24.56
N ASP A 325 -13.04 4.11 24.95
CA ASP A 325 -11.73 4.19 24.32
C ASP A 325 -11.68 3.27 23.11
N TRP A 326 -11.87 3.85 21.91
CA TRP A 326 -12.03 3.12 20.65
C TRP A 326 -10.89 2.12 20.41
N LEU A 327 -9.63 2.58 20.39
CA LEU A 327 -8.46 1.73 20.15
C LEU A 327 -8.49 0.45 21.01
N THR A 328 -8.59 0.59 22.33
CA THR A 328 -8.55 -0.57 23.24
C THR A 328 -9.83 -1.41 23.23
N THR A 329 -10.92 -0.87 22.67
CA THR A 329 -12.19 -1.58 22.56
C THR A 329 -12.19 -2.54 21.37
N VAL A 330 -11.50 -2.19 20.28
CA VAL A 330 -11.52 -2.96 19.03
C VAL A 330 -10.18 -3.57 18.64
N SER A 331 -9.09 -3.25 19.34
CA SER A 331 -7.73 -3.66 19.02
C SER A 331 -6.86 -3.85 20.26
N ASP A 332 -5.80 -4.65 20.10
CA ASP A 332 -4.71 -4.79 21.08
C ASP A 332 -3.65 -3.67 20.96
N GLY A 333 -3.84 -2.72 20.04
CA GLY A 333 -2.95 -1.60 19.79
C GLY A 333 -1.96 -1.89 18.66
N GLU A 334 -0.67 -1.73 18.96
CA GLU A 334 0.45 -1.97 18.04
C GLU A 334 0.26 -3.19 17.12
N TYR A 335 0.63 -3.03 15.84
CA TYR A 335 0.57 -4.07 14.82
C TYR A 335 1.79 -4.97 14.82
N ASN A 336 1.63 -6.27 14.59
CA ASN A 336 2.68 -7.28 14.38
C ASN A 336 3.80 -7.44 15.43
N HIS A 337 4.49 -6.36 15.86
CA HIS A 337 5.50 -6.29 16.90
C HIS A 337 5.63 -4.86 17.48
N PRO A 338 6.20 -4.68 18.70
CA PRO A 338 6.51 -3.36 19.27
C PRO A 338 7.30 -2.49 18.29
N TYR A 339 6.84 -1.26 18.07
CA TYR A 339 7.44 -0.29 17.14
C TYR A 339 7.35 -0.65 15.64
N TYR A 340 6.37 -1.46 15.24
CA TYR A 340 5.98 -1.55 13.83
C TYR A 340 5.21 -0.29 13.38
N SER A 341 4.34 0.21 14.25
CA SER A 341 3.41 1.32 14.05
C SER A 341 3.91 2.57 14.76
N LEU A 342 4.14 2.46 16.07
CA LEU A 342 4.39 3.61 16.95
C LEU A 342 5.68 4.38 16.62
N ARG A 343 6.72 3.72 16.07
CA ARG A 343 7.94 4.42 15.65
C ARG A 343 7.70 5.37 14.48
N ARG A 344 6.83 4.99 13.53
CA ARG A 344 6.45 5.84 12.38
C ARG A 344 5.60 7.02 12.85
N VAL A 345 4.63 6.78 13.73
CA VAL A 345 3.82 7.84 14.36
C VAL A 345 4.73 8.84 15.07
N TRP A 346 5.62 8.35 15.94
CA TRP A 346 6.60 9.20 16.63
C TRP A 346 7.44 10.03 15.67
N ARG A 347 7.98 9.40 14.63
CA ARG A 347 8.89 10.07 13.69
C ARG A 347 8.18 11.16 12.91
N ALA A 348 7.01 10.87 12.34
CA ALA A 348 6.24 11.85 11.57
C ALA A 348 5.85 13.05 12.45
N LEU A 349 5.36 12.82 13.67
CA LEU A 349 5.02 13.90 14.61
C LEU A 349 6.25 14.69 15.05
N SER A 350 7.39 14.04 15.27
CA SER A 350 8.65 14.69 15.66
C SER A 350 9.28 15.51 14.53
N LEU A 351 9.08 15.11 13.27
CA LEU A 351 9.48 15.90 12.10
C LEU A 351 8.60 17.15 11.94
N ALA A 352 7.29 17.02 12.21
CA ALA A 352 6.35 18.14 12.11
C ALA A 352 6.45 19.13 13.29
N ALA A 353 6.60 18.63 14.51
CA ALA A 353 6.56 19.40 15.75
C ALA A 353 7.70 19.00 16.72
N PRO A 354 8.97 19.20 16.33
CA PRO A 354 10.13 18.82 17.16
C PRO A 354 10.14 19.48 18.55
N SER A 355 9.51 20.65 18.71
CA SER A 355 9.38 21.35 19.99
C SER A 355 8.65 20.54 21.06
N LEU A 356 7.77 19.60 20.66
CA LEU A 356 7.03 18.74 21.59
C LEU A 356 7.91 17.70 22.30
N LYS A 357 9.09 17.37 21.73
CA LYS A 357 10.02 16.37 22.29
C LYS A 357 9.32 15.06 22.66
N LEU A 358 8.45 14.58 21.76
CA LEU A 358 7.69 13.35 21.98
C LEU A 358 8.65 12.18 22.28
N PRO A 359 8.31 11.32 23.26
CA PRO A 359 9.19 10.24 23.66
C PRO A 359 9.27 9.21 22.54
N ALA A 360 10.49 8.85 22.14
CA ALA A 360 10.69 7.74 21.22
C ALA A 360 10.30 6.41 21.86
N TRP A 361 10.46 6.28 23.18
CA TRP A 361 10.13 5.07 23.92
C TRP A 361 8.87 5.26 24.76
N VAL A 362 7.92 4.34 24.61
CA VAL A 362 6.62 4.37 25.30
C VAL A 362 6.38 3.12 26.12
N GLU A 363 5.43 3.22 27.04
CA GLU A 363 5.12 2.20 28.04
C GLU A 363 4.35 0.99 27.51
N SER A 364 3.60 1.15 26.41
CA SER A 364 2.77 0.09 25.84
C SER A 364 2.40 0.35 24.39
N GLY A 365 1.97 -0.69 23.69
CA GLY A 365 1.43 -0.62 22.32
C GLY A 365 0.06 0.08 22.22
N ALA A 366 -0.53 0.53 23.34
CA ALA A 366 -1.76 1.32 23.37
C ALA A 366 -1.51 2.70 24.03
N THR A 367 -0.28 3.21 23.92
CA THR A 367 0.18 4.43 24.59
C THR A 367 -0.71 5.64 24.31
N ARG A 368 -0.74 6.58 25.27
CA ARG A 368 -1.35 7.91 25.11
C ARG A 368 -0.33 9.03 24.92
N ALA A 369 0.95 8.69 24.76
CA ALA A 369 2.03 9.66 24.59
C ALA A 369 1.94 10.46 23.28
N TYR A 370 1.31 9.88 22.24
CA TYR A 370 1.19 10.52 20.93
C TYR A 370 -0.21 11.08 20.72
N PRO A 371 -0.37 12.42 20.61
CA PRO A 371 -1.67 13.04 20.40
C PRO A 371 -2.28 12.64 19.06
N PHE A 372 -3.60 12.76 18.94
CA PHE A 372 -4.32 12.50 17.69
C PHE A 372 -3.72 13.28 16.51
N SER A 373 -3.48 14.58 16.70
CA SER A 373 -2.86 15.48 15.73
C SER A 373 -1.96 16.51 16.43
N VAL A 374 -1.04 17.13 15.70
CA VAL A 374 -0.16 18.19 16.22
C VAL A 374 -0.19 19.45 15.36
N LYS A 375 -0.01 20.61 15.98
CA LYS A 375 0.32 21.84 15.25
C LYS A 375 1.79 21.77 14.84
N PRO A 376 2.14 21.82 13.55
CA PRO A 376 3.54 21.86 13.13
C PRO A 376 4.26 23.10 13.68
N ASP A 377 5.54 22.97 14.02
CA ASP A 377 6.39 24.09 14.44
C ASP A 377 6.61 25.09 13.30
N LYS A 378 6.59 24.58 12.07
CA LYS A 378 6.64 25.34 10.82
C LYS A 378 5.59 24.79 9.87
N LEU A 379 4.97 25.67 9.08
CA LEU A 379 4.03 25.25 8.05
C LEU A 379 4.69 24.24 7.09
N LEU A 380 3.97 23.16 6.79
CA LEU A 380 4.46 22.04 5.99
C LEU A 380 4.25 22.32 4.51
N SER A 381 5.33 22.26 3.74
CA SER A 381 5.31 22.28 2.28
C SER A 381 5.01 20.90 1.70
N LEU A 382 4.62 20.85 0.42
CA LEU A 382 4.52 19.60 -0.33
C LEU A 382 5.82 18.77 -0.25
N ASP A 383 6.99 19.42 -0.32
CA ASP A 383 8.27 18.74 -0.26
C ASP A 383 8.58 18.18 1.13
N ASP A 384 8.01 18.75 2.21
CA ASP A 384 8.13 18.17 3.55
C ASP A 384 7.39 16.82 3.62
N ILE A 385 6.20 16.76 3.01
CA ILE A 385 5.39 15.53 2.94
C ILE A 385 6.09 14.47 2.08
N LYS A 386 6.65 14.84 0.93
CA LYS A 386 7.47 13.92 0.13
C LYS A 386 8.66 13.39 0.92
N ARG A 387 9.35 14.23 1.70
CA ARG A 387 10.50 13.79 2.51
C ARG A 387 10.09 12.85 3.64
N MET A 388 8.93 13.06 4.28
CA MET A 388 8.43 12.13 5.31
C MET A 388 8.20 10.72 4.74
N HIS A 389 7.64 10.61 3.54
CA HIS A 389 7.48 9.31 2.84
C HIS A 389 8.79 8.67 2.38
N ARG A 390 9.92 9.39 2.48
CA ARG A 390 11.27 8.92 2.13
C ARG A 390 12.12 8.57 3.36
N ASP A 391 11.59 8.76 4.56
CA ASP A 391 12.37 8.73 5.80
C ASP A 391 12.45 7.31 6.39
N HIS A 392 13.67 6.96 6.81
CA HIS A 392 14.06 5.73 7.47
C HIS A 392 14.72 6.01 8.82
N TYR A 393 14.21 7.03 9.52
CA TYR A 393 14.68 7.50 10.82
C TYR A 393 16.06 8.17 10.79
N GLU A 394 16.44 8.77 9.67
CA GLU A 394 17.76 9.38 9.49
C GLU A 394 18.08 10.40 10.58
N GLY A 395 19.31 10.32 11.10
CA GLY A 395 19.80 11.22 12.17
C GLY A 395 19.30 10.89 13.58
N THR A 396 18.67 9.73 13.78
CA THR A 396 18.25 9.24 15.10
C THR A 396 19.03 7.98 15.49
N GLU A 397 18.82 7.45 16.70
CA GLU A 397 19.40 6.15 17.09
C GLU A 397 18.81 4.96 16.29
N PHE A 398 17.70 5.17 15.59
CA PHE A 398 16.97 4.17 14.79
C PHE A 398 17.31 4.23 13.29
N ASP A 399 18.26 5.08 12.88
CA ASP A 399 18.62 5.34 11.49
C ASP A 399 19.00 4.04 10.74
N LEU A 400 18.13 3.62 9.82
CA LEU A 400 18.30 2.37 9.08
C LEU A 400 19.39 2.46 8.01
N THR A 401 19.92 3.64 7.71
CA THR A 401 21.08 3.78 6.82
C THR A 401 22.40 3.43 7.53
N LYS A 402 22.36 3.15 8.85
CA LYS A 402 23.54 2.88 9.69
C LYS A 402 23.59 1.44 10.20
N GLY A 403 24.72 1.12 10.81
CA GLY A 403 24.95 -0.16 11.47
C GLY A 403 25.31 -1.29 10.51
N THR A 404 25.43 -2.51 11.04
CA THR A 404 25.81 -3.69 10.25
C THR A 404 24.68 -4.13 9.32
N ALA A 405 23.41 -3.95 9.73
CA ALA A 405 22.26 -4.34 8.93
C ALA A 405 22.11 -3.53 7.63
N ALA A 406 22.61 -2.29 7.59
CA ALA A 406 22.62 -1.48 6.37
C ALA A 406 23.68 -1.91 5.33
N GLY A 407 24.50 -2.91 5.68
CA GLY A 407 25.58 -3.39 4.82
C GLY A 407 26.67 -2.34 4.60
N PRO A 408 27.59 -2.60 3.64
CA PRO A 408 28.70 -1.70 3.36
C PRO A 408 28.28 -0.36 2.76
N PHE A 409 27.09 -0.27 2.18
CA PHE A 409 26.66 0.87 1.37
C PHE A 409 25.48 1.64 1.98
N GLY A 410 25.17 1.41 3.27
CA GLY A 410 24.17 2.19 3.99
C GLY A 410 22.73 2.02 3.48
N ASN A 411 22.40 0.84 2.96
CA ASN A 411 21.09 0.54 2.41
C ASN A 411 20.05 0.42 3.55
N PRO A 412 18.98 1.25 3.59
CA PRO A 412 17.96 1.18 4.64
C PRO A 412 17.01 -0.02 4.50
N ASN A 413 16.98 -0.68 3.34
CA ASN A 413 16.03 -1.74 3.06
C ASN A 413 16.31 -2.98 3.92
N ARG A 414 15.29 -3.45 4.64
CA ARG A 414 15.32 -4.65 5.49
C ARG A 414 14.42 -5.72 4.89
N ILE A 415 15.01 -6.62 4.12
CA ILE A 415 14.27 -7.70 3.46
C ILE A 415 13.63 -8.58 4.54
N ILE A 416 12.31 -8.66 4.51
CA ILE A 416 11.53 -9.46 5.46
C ILE A 416 11.63 -10.94 5.10
N GLY A 417 11.82 -11.78 6.10
CA GLY A 417 11.92 -13.23 5.95
C GLY A 417 10.90 -13.97 6.82
N PRO A 418 10.88 -15.32 6.74
CA PRO A 418 9.92 -16.15 7.49
C PRO A 418 10.02 -16.09 9.02
N LYS A 419 11.05 -15.43 9.54
CA LYS A 419 11.26 -15.22 10.98
C LYS A 419 10.82 -13.83 11.44
N ASP A 420 10.62 -12.90 10.51
CA ASP A 420 10.06 -11.61 10.83
C ASP A 420 8.57 -11.79 11.18
N PRO A 421 8.07 -11.07 12.19
CA PRO A 421 6.65 -11.07 12.51
C PRO A 421 5.80 -10.77 11.26
N SER A 422 4.62 -11.40 11.15
CA SER A 422 3.63 -11.09 10.11
C SER A 422 2.21 -11.07 10.69
N GLY A 423 1.38 -10.11 10.27
CA GLY A 423 -0.03 -10.01 10.63
C GLY A 423 -0.30 -9.28 11.95
N ASP A 424 -1.50 -9.43 12.48
CA ASP A 424 -1.94 -8.75 13.71
C ASP A 424 -1.16 -9.26 14.94
N VAL A 425 -0.89 -8.40 15.92
CA VAL A 425 -0.38 -8.87 17.21
C VAL A 425 -1.47 -9.72 17.86
N SER A 426 -1.12 -10.96 18.19
CA SER A 426 -1.88 -11.74 19.15
C SER A 426 -1.17 -11.66 20.50
N PRO A 427 -1.90 -11.42 21.61
CA PRO A 427 -1.32 -11.33 22.95
C PRO A 427 -0.70 -12.66 23.42
N THR A 428 -0.92 -13.74 22.67
CA THR A 428 -0.34 -15.07 22.95
C THR A 428 0.85 -15.41 22.05
N THR A 429 1.16 -14.59 21.04
CA THR A 429 2.28 -14.83 20.14
C THR A 429 3.60 -14.49 20.82
N LYS A 430 4.55 -15.43 20.80
CA LYS A 430 5.93 -15.15 21.20
C LYS A 430 6.60 -14.32 20.11
N LEU A 431 6.97 -13.10 20.46
CA LEU A 431 7.68 -12.20 19.54
C LEU A 431 9.18 -12.53 19.53
N GLU A 432 9.74 -12.73 18.33
CA GLU A 432 11.19 -12.76 18.12
C GLU A 432 11.72 -11.33 17.88
N GLY A 433 13.03 -11.19 17.65
CA GLY A 433 13.61 -9.89 17.30
C GLY A 433 13.25 -9.50 15.87
N ALA A 434 12.82 -8.24 15.68
CA ALA A 434 12.51 -7.65 14.39
C ALA A 434 13.11 -6.23 14.31
N TRP A 435 13.35 -5.74 13.09
CA TRP A 435 13.67 -4.33 12.89
C TRP A 435 12.40 -3.48 12.93
N GLU A 436 12.54 -2.25 13.39
CA GLU A 436 11.47 -1.27 13.33
C GLU A 436 11.15 -0.93 11.88
N ARG A 437 9.86 -0.83 11.57
CA ARG A 437 9.40 -0.54 10.21
C ARG A 437 9.51 0.96 9.92
N PRO A 438 10.26 1.42 8.90
CA PRO A 438 10.32 2.83 8.50
C PRO A 438 9.08 3.30 7.73
N MET A 439 8.95 4.62 7.49
CA MET A 439 7.94 5.16 6.59
C MET A 439 8.30 4.87 5.12
N GLY A 440 9.57 5.09 4.75
CA GLY A 440 10.10 4.65 3.45
C GLY A 440 10.25 3.13 3.40
N MET A 441 9.32 2.42 2.77
CA MET A 441 9.38 0.96 2.63
C MET A 441 9.81 0.53 1.23
N TYR A 442 10.65 -0.50 1.14
CA TYR A 442 11.16 -1.02 -0.13
C TYR A 442 10.12 -1.78 -0.97
N TYR A 443 9.04 -2.25 -0.35
CA TYR A 443 7.94 -2.96 -1.03
C TYR A 443 6.70 -2.08 -1.22
N VAL A 444 6.83 -0.75 -1.09
CA VAL A 444 5.74 0.15 -1.46
C VAL A 444 5.46 0.05 -2.95
N GLY A 445 4.18 -0.13 -3.27
CA GLY A 445 3.70 -0.17 -4.64
C GLY A 445 3.74 1.22 -5.26
N TYR A 446 3.12 2.18 -4.57
CA TYR A 446 3.16 3.59 -4.90
C TYR A 446 2.81 4.46 -3.69
N THR A 447 3.21 5.73 -3.76
CA THR A 447 2.82 6.78 -2.80
C THR A 447 2.04 7.86 -3.51
N THR A 448 0.93 8.29 -2.91
CA THR A 448 0.12 9.41 -3.43
C THR A 448 0.13 10.58 -2.44
N ILE A 449 0.09 11.80 -2.97
CA ILE A 449 -0.26 13.02 -2.24
C ILE A 449 -1.35 13.72 -3.04
N ALA A 450 -2.60 13.56 -2.61
CA ALA A 450 -3.73 14.30 -3.14
C ALA A 450 -3.72 15.70 -2.51
N GLN A 451 -3.76 16.73 -3.35
CA GLN A 451 -3.62 18.13 -2.95
C GLN A 451 -4.76 18.97 -3.52
N TYR A 452 -5.40 19.75 -2.64
CA TYR A 452 -6.28 20.85 -3.00
C TYR A 452 -5.60 22.19 -2.66
N ARG A 453 -5.48 23.09 -3.63
CA ARG A 453 -4.92 24.44 -3.46
C ARG A 453 -6.02 25.52 -3.46
N PRO A 454 -6.27 26.22 -2.34
CA PRO A 454 -7.37 27.19 -2.24
C PRO A 454 -7.14 28.50 -3.00
N ASP A 455 -5.89 28.82 -3.36
CA ASP A 455 -5.52 30.03 -4.10
C ASP A 455 -5.71 29.89 -5.63
N VAL A 456 -6.08 28.69 -6.09
CA VAL A 456 -6.24 28.34 -7.50
C VAL A 456 -7.72 28.07 -7.80
N PRO A 457 -8.27 28.54 -8.94
CA PRO A 457 -9.66 28.24 -9.30
C PRO A 457 -9.85 26.76 -9.62
N GLU A 458 -10.96 26.18 -9.14
CA GLU A 458 -11.41 24.86 -9.59
C GLU A 458 -11.67 24.87 -11.11
N PRO A 459 -11.34 23.79 -11.84
CA PRO A 459 -10.80 22.51 -11.35
C PRO A 459 -9.25 22.45 -11.30
N LEU A 460 -8.54 23.56 -11.55
CA LEU A 460 -7.08 23.60 -11.59
C LEU A 460 -6.42 23.47 -10.20
N ALA A 461 -7.22 23.62 -9.14
CA ALA A 461 -6.81 23.48 -7.74
C ALA A 461 -6.38 22.05 -7.34
N LEU A 462 -6.75 21.05 -8.14
CA LEU A 462 -6.60 19.64 -7.81
C LEU A 462 -5.36 19.04 -8.49
N VAL A 463 -4.45 18.49 -7.69
CA VAL A 463 -3.28 17.74 -8.18
C VAL A 463 -3.07 16.49 -7.34
N CYS A 464 -2.92 15.34 -7.99
CA CYS A 464 -2.47 14.11 -7.35
C CYS A 464 -1.00 13.88 -7.69
N TRP A 465 -0.11 13.96 -6.72
CA TRP A 465 1.29 13.63 -6.90
C TRP A 465 1.49 12.15 -6.64
N VAL A 466 2.06 11.41 -7.60
CA VAL A 466 2.26 9.96 -7.49
C VAL A 466 3.73 9.63 -7.68
N ALA A 467 4.32 8.91 -6.74
CA ALA A 467 5.57 8.20 -6.90
C ALA A 467 5.26 6.71 -7.01
N LEU A 468 5.59 6.07 -8.14
CA LEU A 468 5.49 4.62 -8.28
C LEU A 468 6.78 3.98 -7.77
N ALA A 469 6.69 2.81 -7.13
CA ALA A 469 7.78 2.18 -6.37
C ALA A 469 8.23 3.02 -5.15
N PRO A 470 9.21 2.56 -4.35
CA PRO A 470 9.75 3.29 -3.20
C PRO A 470 10.04 4.77 -3.42
N ALA A 471 9.39 5.64 -2.63
CA ALA A 471 9.47 7.09 -2.79
C ALA A 471 10.90 7.64 -2.62
N ALA A 472 11.74 6.97 -1.83
CA ALA A 472 13.15 7.33 -1.63
C ALA A 472 14.00 7.10 -2.90
N GLU A 473 13.59 6.17 -3.74
CA GLU A 473 14.23 5.79 -5.00
C GLU A 473 13.36 6.12 -6.24
N SER A 474 12.39 7.02 -6.08
CA SER A 474 11.45 7.40 -7.12
C SER A 474 11.19 8.91 -7.14
N VAL A 475 10.32 9.35 -8.04
CA VAL A 475 9.98 10.75 -8.31
C VAL A 475 8.47 10.96 -8.24
N PHE A 476 8.04 12.01 -7.56
CA PHE A 476 6.63 12.40 -7.49
C PHE A 476 6.20 13.13 -8.77
N VAL A 477 5.31 12.50 -9.54
CA VAL A 477 4.77 13.00 -10.81
C VAL A 477 3.36 13.55 -10.59
N PRO A 478 3.04 14.79 -11.03
CA PRO A 478 1.69 15.34 -10.88
C PRO A 478 0.73 14.81 -11.95
N LEU A 479 -0.44 14.39 -11.50
CA LEU A 479 -1.57 13.91 -12.31
C LEU A 479 -2.81 14.75 -12.00
N ALA A 480 -3.66 14.93 -13.00
CA ALA A 480 -4.99 15.51 -12.83
C ALA A 480 -6.04 14.40 -12.68
N VAL A 481 -7.21 14.72 -12.13
CA VAL A 481 -8.40 13.84 -12.17
C VAL A 481 -8.94 13.80 -13.61
N ALA A 482 -8.30 12.98 -14.44
CA ALA A 482 -8.52 12.86 -15.89
C ALA A 482 -7.90 11.55 -16.41
N PRO A 483 -8.15 11.13 -17.67
CA PRO A 483 -7.60 9.90 -18.23
C PRO A 483 -6.08 9.78 -18.08
N MET A 484 -5.63 8.67 -17.49
CA MET A 484 -4.24 8.42 -17.10
C MET A 484 -3.34 8.10 -18.31
N PRO A 485 -2.04 8.43 -18.25
CA PRO A 485 -1.08 7.91 -19.23
C PRO A 485 -1.14 6.39 -19.29
N ALA A 486 -1.07 5.80 -20.49
CA ALA A 486 -1.32 4.35 -20.67
C ALA A 486 -0.42 3.47 -19.79
N GLY A 487 0.85 3.84 -19.59
CA GLY A 487 1.76 3.07 -18.74
C GLY A 487 1.40 3.08 -17.25
N TYR A 488 0.64 4.07 -16.77
CA TYR A 488 0.20 4.14 -15.38
C TYR A 488 -1.03 3.25 -15.11
N GLU A 489 -1.80 2.90 -16.15
CA GLU A 489 -2.92 1.94 -16.06
C GLU A 489 -2.45 0.48 -16.25
N GLN A 490 -1.13 0.25 -16.36
CA GLN A 490 -0.52 -1.06 -16.56
C GLN A 490 0.32 -1.46 -15.35
N GLY A 491 -0.34 -1.98 -14.31
CA GLY A 491 0.28 -2.37 -13.05
C GLY A 491 0.37 -3.87 -12.78
N ASP A 492 0.37 -4.74 -13.80
CA ASP A 492 0.55 -6.18 -13.60
C ASP A 492 1.99 -6.52 -13.18
N THR A 493 2.17 -6.83 -11.91
CA THR A 493 3.45 -7.16 -11.27
C THR A 493 3.90 -8.61 -11.50
N ARG A 494 3.07 -9.46 -12.10
CA ARG A 494 3.43 -10.87 -12.34
C ARG A 494 4.29 -11.05 -13.58
N ARG A 495 4.32 -10.04 -14.44
CA ARG A 495 5.02 -10.08 -15.74
C ARG A 495 5.69 -8.76 -16.00
N PHE A 496 6.99 -8.80 -16.23
CA PHE A 496 7.73 -7.62 -16.66
C PHE A 496 7.17 -7.07 -17.98
N ALA A 497 6.87 -5.77 -17.98
CA ALA A 497 6.30 -5.07 -19.12
C ALA A 497 7.04 -3.75 -19.36
N ASN A 498 7.67 -3.63 -20.53
CA ASN A 498 8.43 -2.43 -20.90
C ASN A 498 7.56 -1.18 -21.05
N ASP A 499 6.25 -1.33 -21.26
CA ASP A 499 5.29 -0.25 -21.40
C ASP A 499 4.63 0.17 -20.08
N SER A 500 4.80 -0.62 -19.01
CA SER A 500 4.39 -0.27 -17.65
C SER A 500 5.24 0.86 -17.08
N ALA A 501 4.59 1.80 -16.39
CA ALA A 501 5.25 2.84 -15.63
C ALA A 501 5.87 2.25 -14.35
N TRP A 502 5.11 1.45 -13.60
CA TRP A 502 5.58 0.86 -12.35
C TRP A 502 6.88 0.08 -12.54
N TRP A 503 6.96 -0.80 -13.54
CA TRP A 503 8.20 -1.55 -13.83
C TRP A 503 9.41 -0.65 -14.15
N ALA A 504 9.20 0.48 -14.83
CA ALA A 504 10.29 1.41 -15.13
C ALA A 504 10.85 2.06 -13.85
N TYR A 505 9.98 2.44 -12.91
CA TYR A 505 10.39 2.99 -11.62
C TYR A 505 11.00 1.92 -10.71
N SER A 506 10.39 0.74 -10.60
CA SER A 506 10.88 -0.37 -9.77
C SER A 506 12.27 -0.85 -10.20
N LEU A 507 12.57 -0.91 -11.50
CA LEU A 507 13.92 -1.27 -11.98
C LEU A 507 15.02 -0.36 -11.44
N VAL A 508 14.76 0.95 -11.36
CA VAL A 508 15.72 1.92 -10.80
C VAL A 508 15.87 1.73 -9.29
N SER A 509 14.75 1.55 -8.58
CA SER A 509 14.75 1.29 -7.13
C SER A 509 15.50 0.00 -6.78
N ASP A 510 15.19 -1.11 -7.45
CA ASP A 510 15.86 -2.39 -7.24
C ASP A 510 17.36 -2.29 -7.51
N TYR A 511 17.76 -1.62 -8.59
CA TYR A 511 19.16 -1.45 -8.94
C TYR A 511 19.93 -0.60 -7.93
N ALA A 512 19.28 0.35 -7.25
CA ALA A 512 19.91 1.16 -6.21
C ALA A 512 20.49 0.30 -5.07
N ASN A 513 19.90 -0.85 -4.77
CA ASN A 513 20.31 -1.71 -3.67
C ASN A 513 21.76 -2.23 -3.78
N ILE A 514 22.34 -2.30 -4.98
CA ILE A 514 23.70 -2.83 -5.17
C ILE A 514 24.80 -1.88 -4.68
N ARG A 515 24.53 -0.56 -4.73
CA ARG A 515 25.45 0.54 -4.39
C ARG A 515 24.63 1.73 -3.89
N TYR A 516 23.87 1.49 -2.82
CA TYR A 516 22.90 2.44 -2.31
C TYR A 516 23.52 3.80 -1.99
N ASP A 517 24.71 3.80 -1.39
CA ASP A 517 25.52 4.99 -1.07
C ASP A 517 25.68 5.96 -2.23
N LEU A 518 25.83 5.47 -3.47
CA LEU A 518 26.05 6.30 -4.66
C LEU A 518 24.78 6.46 -5.49
N ILE A 519 24.10 5.35 -5.78
CA ILE A 519 22.98 5.34 -6.71
C ILE A 519 21.78 6.10 -6.13
N SER A 520 21.51 5.97 -4.83
CA SER A 520 20.42 6.73 -4.19
C SER A 520 20.62 8.25 -4.32
N GLN A 521 21.85 8.75 -4.22
CA GLN A 521 22.14 10.18 -4.36
C GLN A 521 21.86 10.68 -5.78
N GLU A 522 22.20 9.88 -6.79
CA GLU A 522 21.90 10.21 -8.19
C GLU A 522 20.40 10.24 -8.45
N ILE A 523 19.68 9.25 -7.91
CA ILE A 523 18.21 9.17 -7.99
C ILE A 523 17.60 10.40 -7.31
N GLN A 524 17.97 10.69 -6.07
CA GLN A 524 17.43 11.83 -5.30
C GLN A 524 17.74 13.17 -5.98
N THR A 525 18.93 13.34 -6.55
CA THR A 525 19.30 14.55 -7.29
C THR A 525 18.43 14.72 -8.54
N ARG A 526 18.23 13.63 -9.30
CA ARG A 526 17.37 13.66 -10.50
C ARG A 526 15.91 13.90 -10.14
N ALA A 527 15.40 13.18 -9.14
CA ALA A 527 14.03 13.33 -8.62
C ALA A 527 13.78 14.77 -8.14
N ALA A 528 14.68 15.35 -7.35
CA ALA A 528 14.55 16.73 -6.86
C ALA A 528 14.51 17.76 -8.00
N SER A 529 15.36 17.59 -9.01
CA SER A 529 15.36 18.45 -10.21
C SER A 529 14.03 18.35 -10.98
N MET A 530 13.55 17.12 -11.20
CA MET A 530 12.28 16.87 -11.88
C MET A 530 11.09 17.41 -11.08
N GLU A 531 11.02 17.14 -9.79
CA GLU A 531 9.95 17.60 -8.90
C GLU A 531 9.85 19.12 -8.84
N ALA A 532 10.99 19.82 -8.77
CA ALA A 532 11.02 21.27 -8.83
C ALA A 532 10.49 21.80 -10.18
N ALA A 533 10.92 21.20 -11.29
CA ALA A 533 10.42 21.55 -12.62
C ALA A 533 8.92 21.27 -12.77
N PHE A 534 8.45 20.16 -12.20
CA PHE A 534 7.04 19.77 -12.20
C PHE A 534 6.18 20.72 -11.39
N ALA A 535 6.61 21.09 -10.18
CA ALA A 535 5.92 22.06 -9.34
C ALA A 535 5.84 23.44 -10.00
N ALA A 536 6.95 23.90 -10.61
CA ALA A 536 6.97 25.15 -11.35
C ALA A 536 6.02 25.11 -12.56
N ARG A 537 5.98 23.99 -13.30
CA ARG A 537 5.08 23.83 -14.45
C ARG A 537 3.61 23.80 -14.03
N VAL A 538 3.26 23.09 -12.95
CA VAL A 538 1.91 23.08 -12.36
C VAL A 538 1.49 24.51 -12.00
N ALA A 539 2.31 25.24 -11.24
CA ALA A 539 2.00 26.61 -10.85
C ALA A 539 1.87 27.56 -12.05
N GLY A 540 2.75 27.42 -13.05
CA GLY A 540 2.68 28.19 -14.30
C GLY A 540 1.40 27.93 -15.08
N LEU A 541 0.99 26.67 -15.22
CA LEU A 541 -0.26 26.27 -15.87
C LEU A 541 -1.49 26.79 -15.13
N GLN A 542 -1.49 26.71 -13.80
CA GLN A 542 -2.58 27.22 -12.97
C GLN A 542 -2.77 28.72 -13.19
N LYS A 543 -1.69 29.49 -13.25
CA LYS A 543 -1.73 30.92 -13.55
C LYS A 543 -2.17 31.21 -15.00
N GLU A 544 -1.63 30.48 -15.97
CA GLU A 544 -1.94 30.62 -17.40
C GLU A 544 -3.42 30.33 -17.69
N LEU A 545 -3.97 29.29 -17.07
CA LEU A 545 -5.32 28.80 -17.31
C LEU A 545 -6.38 29.39 -16.37
N ALA A 546 -6.01 30.13 -15.32
CA ALA A 546 -6.95 30.72 -14.37
C ALA A 546 -8.05 31.60 -15.03
N PRO A 547 -7.75 32.50 -16.00
CA PRO A 547 -8.81 33.25 -16.70
C PRO A 547 -9.75 32.34 -17.50
N LYS A 548 -9.21 31.24 -18.04
CA LYS A 548 -9.99 30.23 -18.77
C LYS A 548 -10.84 29.39 -17.83
N ALA A 549 -10.38 29.10 -16.61
CA ALA A 549 -11.15 28.39 -15.61
C ALA A 549 -12.44 29.16 -15.23
N ALA A 550 -12.38 30.49 -15.19
CA ALA A 550 -13.56 31.32 -14.92
C ALA A 550 -14.57 31.35 -16.08
N SER A 551 -14.11 31.30 -17.33
CA SER A 551 -14.96 31.46 -18.53
C SER A 551 -15.37 30.14 -19.19
N SER A 552 -14.56 29.09 -19.05
CA SER A 552 -14.75 27.76 -19.65
C SER A 552 -14.05 26.67 -18.82
N PRO A 553 -14.55 26.34 -17.62
CA PRO A 553 -13.90 25.42 -16.68
C PRO A 553 -13.48 24.08 -17.29
N ALA A 554 -14.38 23.43 -18.05
CA ALA A 554 -14.11 22.15 -18.71
C ALA A 554 -12.94 22.23 -19.71
N GLN A 555 -12.83 23.33 -20.45
CA GLN A 555 -11.72 23.52 -21.39
C GLN A 555 -10.40 23.86 -20.70
N ALA A 556 -10.45 24.53 -19.54
CA ALA A 556 -9.27 24.76 -18.71
C ALA A 556 -8.79 23.43 -18.09
N GLN A 557 -9.70 22.62 -17.56
CA GLN A 557 -9.42 21.27 -17.05
C GLN A 557 -8.77 20.39 -18.12
N ALA A 558 -9.35 20.33 -19.32
CA ALA A 558 -8.83 19.51 -20.40
C ALA A 558 -7.41 19.94 -20.83
N ALA A 559 -7.14 21.25 -20.88
CA ALA A 559 -5.81 21.78 -21.18
C ALA A 559 -4.80 21.44 -20.07
N PHE A 560 -5.20 21.60 -18.81
CA PHE A 560 -4.38 21.27 -17.65
C PHE A 560 -4.05 19.79 -17.59
N ALA A 561 -5.06 18.93 -17.68
CA ALA A 561 -4.92 17.48 -17.71
C ALA A 561 -4.03 17.00 -18.86
N LYS A 562 -4.19 17.56 -20.07
CA LYS A 562 -3.32 17.26 -21.22
C LYS A 562 -1.86 17.59 -20.93
N ALA A 563 -1.60 18.73 -20.29
CA ALA A 563 -0.24 19.15 -19.95
C ALA A 563 0.38 18.26 -18.88
N LEU A 564 -0.35 17.93 -17.81
CA LEU A 564 0.14 17.01 -16.76
C LEU A 564 0.35 15.58 -17.29
N ARG A 565 -0.54 15.09 -18.15
CA ARG A 565 -0.37 13.80 -18.83
C ARG A 565 0.93 13.78 -19.66
N ALA A 566 1.18 14.82 -20.47
CA ALA A 566 2.40 14.90 -21.26
C ALA A 566 3.67 14.95 -20.38
N GLN A 567 3.58 15.58 -19.21
CA GLN A 567 4.64 15.62 -18.23
C GLN A 567 4.91 14.23 -17.60
N ALA A 568 3.85 13.49 -17.25
CA ALA A 568 3.98 12.13 -16.75
C ALA A 568 4.56 11.15 -17.79
N GLU A 569 4.12 11.26 -19.06
CA GLU A 569 4.71 10.49 -20.16
C GLU A 569 6.19 10.86 -20.39
N GLY A 570 6.55 12.12 -20.19
CA GLY A 570 7.94 12.60 -20.20
C GLY A 570 8.77 12.03 -19.07
N ALA A 571 8.24 12.05 -17.83
CA ALA A 571 8.90 11.48 -16.66
C ALA A 571 9.18 9.98 -16.85
N LEU A 572 8.22 9.24 -17.40
CA LEU A 572 8.37 7.82 -17.71
C LEU A 572 9.48 7.56 -18.74
N ARG A 573 9.55 8.36 -19.82
CA ARG A 573 10.64 8.25 -20.80
C ARG A 573 11.99 8.54 -20.16
N ASP A 574 12.07 9.61 -19.38
CA ASP A 574 13.29 10.00 -18.67
C ASP A 574 13.80 8.89 -17.73
N TRP A 575 12.90 8.29 -16.95
CA TRP A 575 13.25 7.21 -16.03
C TRP A 575 13.71 5.94 -16.75
N ARG A 576 13.07 5.60 -17.87
CA ARG A 576 13.51 4.48 -18.74
C ARG A 576 14.89 4.69 -19.34
N GLU A 577 15.24 5.92 -19.68
CA GLU A 577 16.58 6.27 -20.16
C GLU A 577 17.60 6.35 -19.01
N PHE A 578 17.16 6.68 -17.80
CA PHE A 578 18.02 6.78 -16.63
C PHE A 578 18.55 5.42 -16.17
N PHE A 579 17.70 4.38 -16.14
CA PHE A 579 18.10 3.03 -15.75
C PHE A 579 19.37 2.51 -16.48
N PRO A 580 19.44 2.47 -17.82
CA PRO A 580 20.65 2.01 -18.51
C PRO A 580 21.87 2.92 -18.27
N GLN A 581 21.68 4.20 -17.96
CA GLN A 581 22.78 5.09 -17.57
C GLN A 581 23.36 4.68 -16.20
N LEU A 582 22.51 4.37 -15.23
CA LEU A 582 22.93 3.82 -13.93
C LEU A 582 23.66 2.50 -14.11
N VAL A 583 23.14 1.61 -14.97
CA VAL A 583 23.78 0.33 -15.27
C VAL A 583 25.17 0.54 -15.86
N ALA A 584 25.32 1.40 -16.87
CA ALA A 584 26.62 1.68 -17.47
C ALA A 584 27.62 2.27 -16.46
N ARG A 585 27.14 3.17 -15.57
CA ARG A 585 27.96 3.85 -14.58
C ARG A 585 28.43 2.95 -13.44
N HIS A 586 27.60 2.02 -12.98
CA HIS A 586 27.84 1.23 -11.76
C HIS A 586 28.05 -0.27 -11.99
N CYS A 587 28.20 -0.71 -13.26
CA CYS A 587 28.34 -2.13 -13.57
C CYS A 587 29.58 -2.77 -12.93
N GLN A 588 29.41 -4.03 -12.52
CA GLN A 588 30.47 -4.89 -11.96
C GLN A 588 31.16 -4.33 -10.70
N GLY A 589 30.52 -3.38 -10.01
CA GLY A 589 31.07 -2.77 -8.78
C GLY A 589 32.09 -1.66 -9.02
N PHE A 590 32.33 -1.27 -10.28
CA PHE A 590 33.16 -0.12 -10.64
C PHE A 590 32.34 1.16 -10.74
N LEU A 591 33.03 2.29 -10.74
CA LEU A 591 32.50 3.56 -11.24
C LEU A 591 33.05 3.84 -12.63
N ASN A 592 32.14 4.05 -13.58
CA ASN A 592 32.45 4.30 -14.98
C ASN A 592 31.95 5.68 -15.41
N SER A 593 32.80 6.40 -16.12
CA SER A 593 32.41 7.54 -16.96
C SER A 593 32.99 7.34 -18.37
N PRO A 594 32.45 8.02 -19.40
CA PRO A 594 32.92 7.86 -20.78
C PRO A 594 34.44 8.05 -20.96
N ASP A 595 35.05 8.88 -20.12
CA ASP A 595 36.49 9.17 -20.09
C ASP A 595 37.29 8.30 -19.11
N LYS A 596 36.64 7.66 -18.13
CA LYS A 596 37.30 6.88 -17.06
C LYS A 596 36.49 5.64 -16.71
N MET A 597 36.87 4.53 -17.32
CA MET A 597 36.28 3.21 -17.09
C MET A 597 36.94 2.48 -15.92
N ALA A 598 36.19 1.58 -15.29
CA ALA A 598 36.63 0.62 -14.29
C ALA A 598 37.34 1.24 -13.07
N GLN A 599 36.84 2.37 -12.56
CA GLN A 599 37.41 2.99 -11.36
C GLN A 599 37.08 2.14 -10.13
N ASN A 600 38.12 1.66 -9.46
CA ASN A 600 38.01 0.87 -8.23
C ASN A 600 37.62 1.77 -7.06
N ILE A 601 36.43 1.56 -6.49
CA ILE A 601 36.00 2.23 -5.26
C ILE A 601 36.20 1.33 -4.04
N GLY A 602 35.98 0.02 -4.20
CA GLY A 602 36.11 -0.96 -3.11
C GLY A 602 35.03 -0.83 -2.04
N TYR A 603 35.20 -1.58 -0.95
CA TYR A 603 34.39 -1.43 0.26
C TYR A 603 34.89 -0.23 1.09
N PRO A 604 34.01 0.49 1.81
CA PRO A 604 34.43 1.58 2.67
C PRO A 604 35.38 1.11 3.79
N ASP A 605 36.36 1.93 4.15
CA ASP A 605 37.34 1.61 5.21
C ASP A 605 36.68 1.28 6.55
N ALA A 606 35.55 1.93 6.87
CA ALA A 606 34.79 1.65 8.09
C ALA A 606 34.10 0.27 8.09
N TRP A 607 33.92 -0.35 6.92
CA TRP A 607 33.33 -1.67 6.77
C TRP A 607 34.36 -2.80 6.90
N LEU A 608 35.58 -2.58 6.38
CA LEU A 608 36.62 -3.62 6.32
C LEU A 608 36.88 -4.30 7.69
N PRO A 609 37.00 -3.59 8.83
CA PRO A 609 37.21 -4.20 10.14
C PRO A 609 36.03 -5.03 10.67
N ARG A 610 34.83 -4.87 10.11
CA ARG A 610 33.64 -5.67 10.46
C ARG A 610 33.59 -7.00 9.71
N THR A 611 34.51 -7.19 8.78
CA THR A 611 34.64 -8.40 7.99
C THR A 611 35.94 -9.13 8.35
N ASN A 612 36.20 -10.26 7.71
CA ASN A 612 37.49 -10.95 7.79
C ASN A 612 38.57 -10.32 6.88
N TYR A 613 38.38 -9.10 6.38
CA TYR A 613 39.36 -8.44 5.50
C TYR A 613 40.73 -8.29 6.16
N SER A 614 40.77 -7.82 7.41
CA SER A 614 42.02 -7.62 8.16
C SER A 614 42.76 -8.94 8.48
N THR A 615 42.05 -10.07 8.45
CA THR A 615 42.59 -11.42 8.66
C THR A 615 42.67 -12.22 7.36
N GLY A 616 42.50 -11.57 6.21
CA GLY A 616 42.67 -12.17 4.90
C GLY A 616 44.05 -12.80 4.72
N PRO A 617 44.20 -13.76 3.79
CA PRO A 617 45.46 -14.46 3.60
C PRO A 617 46.56 -13.49 3.12
N VAL A 618 47.55 -13.26 3.97
CA VAL A 618 48.80 -12.53 3.62
C VAL A 618 49.96 -13.47 3.32
N SER A 619 49.72 -14.78 3.37
CA SER A 619 50.71 -15.83 3.12
C SER A 619 50.01 -17.08 2.55
N TYR A 620 50.71 -17.81 1.68
CA TYR A 620 50.26 -19.12 1.17
C TYR A 620 50.28 -20.21 2.25
N LYS A 621 50.96 -19.98 3.37
CA LYS A 621 50.99 -20.92 4.49
C LYS A 621 49.71 -20.77 5.30
N LYS A 622 49.01 -21.89 5.53
CA LYS A 622 47.86 -21.93 6.45
C LYS A 622 48.31 -21.37 7.81
N PRO A 623 47.62 -20.37 8.38
CA PRO A 623 47.91 -19.87 9.72
C PRO A 623 47.91 -21.05 10.71
N ARG A 624 48.91 -21.11 11.60
CA ARG A 624 48.86 -22.08 12.71
C ARG A 624 47.68 -21.69 13.60
N GLN A 625 46.75 -22.63 13.79
CA GLN A 625 45.58 -22.47 14.64
C GLN A 625 45.96 -22.39 16.11
#